data_AF-A0A8J2RLU1-F1
#
_entry.id   AF-A0A8J2RLU1-F1
#
_cell.length_a   1.000
_cell.length_b   1.000
_cell.length_c   1.000
_cell.angle_alpha   90.00
_cell.angle_beta   90.00
_cell.angle_gamma   90.00
#
_symmetry.space_group_name_H-M   'P 1'
#
loop_
_entity.id
_entity.type
_entity.pdbx_description
1 polymer ?
#
loop_
_entity_poly.entity_id
_entity_poly.type
_entity_poly.pdbx_seq_one_letter_code
_entity_poly.pdbx_strand_id
1 'polypeptide(L)'
;MFSPNTRIYQPGYISHISLGLSIFIIQSVALGISQSSYMPDLVCTGIWGGAYLVMFAFLAKENTLTSKAMQWMSYYAILIGFTSIGLYSWRFSVYGPLIADCKNFPASVYGISLCGRVAIDCCMIINGVFIVLVNGFIYSKAPSLATNNALIKE
;
A
#
# COMPACT_ATOMS: atom_id res chain seq x y z
N MET A 1 24.46 -20.75 -5.68
CA MET A 1 24.51 -20.62 -4.22
C MET A 1 23.80 -19.32 -3.85
N PHE A 2 22.57 -19.36 -3.33
CA PHE A 2 21.78 -18.16 -3.04
C PHE A 2 22.27 -17.52 -1.73
N SER A 3 22.66 -16.25 -1.77
CA SER A 3 23.08 -15.48 -0.59
C SER A 3 21.99 -15.52 0.49
N PRO A 4 22.31 -15.72 1.78
CA PRO A 4 21.32 -15.79 2.86
C PRO A 4 20.38 -14.56 2.92
N ASN A 5 20.78 -13.42 2.34
CA ASN A 5 19.93 -12.23 2.20
C ASN A 5 18.69 -12.49 1.33
N THR A 6 18.77 -13.33 0.29
CA THR A 6 17.65 -13.57 -0.64
C THR A 6 16.45 -14.29 0.00
N ARG A 7 16.64 -14.99 1.12
CA ARG A 7 15.58 -15.80 1.75
C ARG A 7 14.58 -14.99 2.57
N ILE A 8 14.98 -13.85 3.13
CA ILE A 8 14.10 -12.98 3.94
C ILE A 8 13.27 -12.05 3.04
N TYR A 9 13.78 -11.68 1.86
CA TYR A 9 13.15 -10.71 0.97
C TYR A 9 12.22 -11.30 -0.11
N GLN A 10 12.29 -12.60 -0.40
CA GLN A 10 11.33 -13.27 -1.29
C GLN A 10 9.85 -13.05 -0.91
N PRO A 11 9.43 -13.21 0.37
CA PRO A 11 8.04 -12.93 0.75
C PRO A 11 7.71 -11.42 0.73
N GLY A 12 8.69 -10.56 1.03
CA GLY A 12 8.54 -9.10 0.93
C GLY A 12 8.30 -8.64 -0.51
N TYR A 13 9.04 -9.18 -1.47
CA TYR A 13 8.91 -8.89 -2.90
C TYR A 13 7.50 -9.18 -3.43
N ILE A 14 6.97 -10.38 -3.20
CA ILE A 14 5.65 -10.78 -3.68
C ILE A 14 4.58 -9.88 -3.04
N SER A 15 4.71 -9.61 -1.74
CA SER A 15 3.78 -8.74 -1.00
C SER A 15 3.78 -7.31 -1.53
N HIS A 16 4.94 -6.75 -1.87
CA HIS A 16 5.02 -5.39 -2.42
C HIS A 16 4.39 -5.28 -3.82
N ILE A 17 4.61 -6.28 -4.68
CA ILE A 17 3.97 -6.30 -6.00
C ILE A 17 2.45 -6.44 -5.87
N SER A 18 1.98 -7.39 -5.05
CA SER A 18 0.54 -7.61 -4.89
C SER A 18 -0.16 -6.41 -4.27
N LEU A 19 0.39 -5.84 -3.20
CA LEU A 19 -0.13 -4.64 -2.54
C LEU A 19 -0.03 -3.41 -3.44
N GLY A 20 1.07 -3.26 -4.20
CA GLY A 20 1.25 -2.15 -5.11
C GLY A 20 0.25 -2.16 -6.26
N LEU A 21 0.04 -3.32 -6.89
CA LEU A 21 -0.95 -3.49 -7.95
C LEU A 21 -2.37 -3.35 -7.42
N SER A 22 -2.68 -3.89 -6.23
CA SER A 22 -4.04 -3.81 -5.67
C SER A 22 -4.45 -2.35 -5.41
N ILE A 23 -3.62 -1.55 -4.73
CA ILE A 23 -3.96 -0.15 -4.44
C ILE A 23 -4.00 0.71 -5.70
N PHE A 24 -3.16 0.40 -6.68
CA PHE A 24 -3.17 1.08 -7.98
C PHE A 24 -4.49 0.82 -8.72
N ILE A 25 -4.90 -0.44 -8.82
CA ILE A 25 -6.12 -0.85 -9.53
C ILE A 25 -7.35 -0.30 -8.79
N ILE A 26 -7.43 -0.50 -7.48
CA ILE A 26 -8.57 -0.05 -6.68
C ILE A 26 -8.74 1.47 -6.81
N GLN A 27 -7.66 2.25 -6.71
CA GLN A 27 -7.78 3.69 -6.85
C GLN A 27 -8.06 4.14 -8.29
N SER A 28 -7.54 3.44 -9.31
CA SER A 28 -7.90 3.73 -10.71
C SER A 28 -9.39 3.51 -10.98
N VAL A 29 -9.94 2.41 -10.46
CA VAL A 29 -11.40 2.15 -10.48
C VAL A 29 -12.12 3.24 -9.72
N ALA A 30 -11.64 3.59 -8.52
CA ALA A 30 -12.20 4.65 -7.68
C ALA A 30 -12.28 5.99 -8.41
N LEU A 31 -11.24 6.42 -9.13
CA LEU A 31 -11.26 7.64 -9.95
C LEU A 31 -12.27 7.55 -11.09
N GLY A 32 -12.27 6.43 -11.84
CA GLY A 32 -13.16 6.25 -12.99
C GLY A 32 -14.64 6.35 -12.60
N ILE A 33 -14.99 5.85 -11.42
CA ILE A 33 -16.38 5.87 -10.94
C ILE A 33 -16.76 7.19 -10.29
N SER A 34 -15.80 7.93 -9.74
CA SER A 34 -16.06 9.06 -8.86
C SER A 34 -15.91 10.41 -9.56
N GLN A 35 -15.44 10.42 -10.82
CA GLN A 35 -15.16 11.60 -11.64
C GLN A 35 -14.51 12.71 -10.82
N SER A 36 -13.47 12.38 -10.04
CA SER A 36 -12.71 13.34 -9.24
C SER A 36 -13.50 14.14 -8.18
N SER A 37 -14.72 13.72 -7.84
CA SER A 37 -15.57 14.44 -6.88
C SER A 37 -15.18 14.18 -5.41
N TYR A 38 -14.26 13.24 -5.17
CA TYR A 38 -13.89 12.80 -3.83
C TYR A 38 -12.41 13.08 -3.54
N MET A 39 -12.17 13.79 -2.44
CA MET A 39 -10.85 14.20 -1.96
C MET A 39 -9.82 13.04 -1.90
N PRO A 40 -10.12 11.86 -1.33
CA PRO A 40 -9.16 10.74 -1.28
C PRO A 40 -8.70 10.27 -2.67
N ASP A 41 -9.55 10.37 -3.68
CA ASP A 41 -9.22 9.95 -5.05
C ASP A 41 -8.34 11.00 -5.74
N LEU A 42 -8.50 12.29 -5.41
CA LEU A 42 -7.69 13.38 -5.95
C LEU A 42 -6.23 13.36 -5.48
N VAL A 43 -5.97 12.87 -4.26
CA VAL A 43 -4.61 12.75 -3.74
C VAL A 43 -3.84 11.62 -4.44
N CYS A 44 -4.53 10.72 -5.15
CA CYS A 44 -3.93 9.65 -5.95
C CYS A 44 -2.92 8.75 -5.18
N THR A 45 -3.08 8.62 -3.86
CA THR A 45 -2.17 7.88 -2.97
C THR A 45 -1.98 6.40 -3.31
N GLY A 46 -3.02 5.71 -3.75
CA GLY A 46 -2.96 4.38 -4.32
C GLY A 46 -2.21 4.30 -5.66
N ILE A 47 -2.32 5.30 -6.54
CA ILE A 47 -1.62 5.33 -7.83
C ILE A 47 -0.11 5.52 -7.62
N TRP A 48 0.30 6.63 -6.99
CA TRP A 48 1.73 6.90 -6.81
C TRP A 48 2.34 5.99 -5.74
N GLY A 49 1.59 5.65 -4.69
CA GLY A 49 2.02 4.68 -3.69
C GLY A 49 2.15 3.27 -4.26
N GLY A 50 1.24 2.87 -5.16
CA GLY A 50 1.28 1.58 -5.82
C GLY A 50 2.49 1.44 -6.73
N ALA A 51 2.75 2.45 -7.56
CA ALA A 51 3.95 2.51 -8.40
C ALA A 51 5.24 2.46 -7.57
N TYR A 52 5.27 3.19 -6.45
CA TYR A 52 6.39 3.16 -5.51
C TYR A 52 6.65 1.77 -4.94
N LEU A 53 5.61 1.06 -4.47
CA LEU A 53 5.77 -0.29 -3.91
C LEU A 53 6.27 -1.30 -4.95
N VAL A 54 5.79 -1.22 -6.19
CA VAL A 54 6.26 -2.06 -7.29
C VAL A 54 7.74 -1.78 -7.59
N MET A 55 8.12 -0.51 -7.71
CA MET A 55 9.52 -0.11 -7.90
C MET A 55 10.40 -0.61 -6.74
N PHE A 56 9.94 -0.45 -5.50
CA PHE A 56 10.66 -0.94 -4.32
C PHE A 56 10.85 -2.46 -4.36
N ALA A 57 9.85 -3.22 -4.80
CA ALA A 57 9.96 -4.66 -4.98
C ALA A 57 11.07 -5.04 -5.98
N PHE A 58 11.13 -4.36 -7.13
CA PHE A 58 12.17 -4.61 -8.14
C PHE A 58 13.57 -4.30 -7.62
N LEU A 59 13.76 -3.15 -6.98
CA LEU A 59 15.05 -2.77 -6.39
C LEU A 59 15.49 -3.74 -5.28
N ALA A 60 14.55 -4.21 -4.46
CA ALA A 60 14.83 -5.22 -3.45
C ALA A 60 15.20 -6.58 -4.07
N LYS A 61 14.56 -6.98 -5.18
CA LYS A 61 14.85 -8.25 -5.88
C LYS A 61 16.24 -8.27 -6.49
N GLU A 62 16.68 -7.15 -7.08
CA GLU A 62 18.00 -7.06 -7.72
C GLU A 62 19.16 -6.99 -6.71
N ASN A 63 18.87 -6.96 -5.40
CA ASN A 63 19.86 -6.79 -4.32
C ASN A 63 20.73 -5.53 -4.50
N THR A 64 20.23 -4.51 -5.18
CA THR A 64 20.95 -3.25 -5.44
C THR A 64 20.89 -2.29 -4.25
N LEU A 65 20.04 -2.56 -3.26
CA LEU A 65 19.81 -1.70 -2.11
C LEU A 65 20.74 -2.03 -0.94
N THR A 66 21.34 -1.00 -0.36
CA THR A 66 22.00 -1.10 0.95
C THR A 66 20.98 -1.24 2.08
N SER A 67 21.38 -1.77 3.23
CA SER A 67 20.52 -1.91 4.42
C SER A 67 19.88 -0.58 4.83
N LYS A 68 20.64 0.52 4.78
CA LYS A 68 20.16 1.88 5.09
C LYS A 68 19.15 2.37 4.05
N ALA A 69 19.39 2.11 2.76
CA ALA A 69 18.43 2.44 1.71
C ALA A 69 17.12 1.66 1.89
N MET A 70 17.20 0.36 2.21
CA MET A 70 16.02 -0.46 2.50
C MET A 70 15.20 0.07 3.68
N GLN A 71 15.86 0.51 4.77
CA GLN A 71 15.16 1.14 5.89
C GLN A 71 14.40 2.39 5.48
N TRP A 72 15.03 3.32 4.77
CA TRP A 72 14.38 4.54 4.32
C TRP A 72 13.24 4.26 3.35
N MET A 73 13.41 3.29 2.46
CA MET A 73 12.36 2.91 1.52
C MET A 73 11.16 2.26 2.23
N SER A 74 11.39 1.40 3.22
CA SER A 74 10.33 0.84 4.05
C SER A 74 9.65 1.92 4.91
N TYR A 75 10.41 2.88 5.45
CA TYR A 75 9.83 4.01 6.18
C TYR A 75 8.89 4.83 5.31
N TYR A 76 9.28 5.14 4.07
CA TYR A 76 8.41 5.85 3.13
C TYR A 76 7.16 5.03 2.76
N ALA A 77 7.29 3.72 2.59
CA ALA A 77 6.15 2.83 2.38
C ALA A 77 5.17 2.84 3.58
N ILE A 78 5.67 2.88 4.81
CA ILE A 78 4.85 3.01 6.03
C ILE A 78 4.05 4.32 5.98
N LEU A 79 4.67 5.43 5.59
CA LEU A 79 3.97 6.72 5.44
C LEU A 79 2.87 6.65 4.37
N ILE A 80 3.09 5.96 3.25
CA ILE A 80 2.06 5.70 2.23
C ILE A 80 0.88 4.93 2.82
N GLY A 81 1.17 3.88 3.59
CA GLY A 81 0.16 3.07 4.27
C GLY A 81 -0.69 3.90 5.24
N PHE A 82 -0.06 4.69 6.12
CA PHE A 82 -0.77 5.58 7.03
C PHE A 82 -1.58 6.67 6.32
N THR A 83 -1.04 7.24 5.25
CA THR A 83 -1.76 8.25 4.46
C THR A 83 -3.02 7.64 3.83
N SER A 84 -2.91 6.43 3.29
CA SER A 84 -4.06 5.68 2.78
C SER A 84 -5.09 5.41 3.88
N ILE A 85 -4.67 4.88 5.04
CA ILE A 85 -5.58 4.67 6.17
C ILE A 85 -6.29 5.97 6.54
N GLY A 86 -5.56 7.06 6.77
CA GLY A 86 -6.13 8.33 7.18
C GLY A 86 -7.15 8.89 6.20
N LEU A 87 -6.80 8.95 4.90
CA LEU A 87 -7.68 9.50 3.86
C LEU A 87 -8.97 8.69 3.71
N TYR A 88 -8.86 7.35 3.67
CA TYR A 88 -10.01 6.49 3.45
C TYR A 88 -10.84 6.29 4.73
N SER A 89 -10.23 6.33 5.92
CA SER A 89 -10.95 6.33 7.21
C SER A 89 -11.70 7.64 7.47
N TRP A 90 -11.13 8.81 7.14
CA TRP A 90 -11.85 10.08 7.26
C TRP A 90 -13.16 10.01 6.46
N ARG A 91 -13.16 9.40 5.28
CA ARG A 91 -14.38 9.35 4.47
C ARG A 91 -15.53 8.57 5.10
N PHE A 92 -15.26 7.65 6.03
CA PHE A 92 -16.31 6.99 6.80
C PHE A 92 -17.13 7.96 7.68
N SER A 93 -16.52 9.04 8.17
CA SER A 93 -17.25 10.04 8.95
C SER A 93 -18.27 10.81 8.09
N VAL A 94 -18.05 10.87 6.77
CA VAL A 94 -18.96 11.52 5.82
C VAL A 94 -20.14 10.62 5.48
N TYR A 95 -19.94 9.29 5.47
CA TYR A 95 -21.02 8.34 5.19
C TYR A 95 -22.05 8.25 6.30
N GLY A 96 -21.62 8.37 7.56
CA GLY A 96 -22.49 8.46 8.74
C GLY A 96 -23.70 7.49 8.69
N PRO A 97 -24.94 7.97 8.86
CA PRO A 97 -26.13 7.12 8.90
C PRO A 97 -26.49 6.47 7.55
N LEU A 98 -25.93 6.96 6.44
CA LEU A 98 -26.24 6.45 5.09
C LEU A 98 -25.64 5.06 4.83
N ILE A 99 -24.68 4.61 5.65
CA ILE A 99 -24.11 3.26 5.55
C ILE A 99 -25.19 2.20 5.75
N ALA A 100 -26.15 2.41 6.66
CA ALA A 100 -27.19 1.43 6.96
C ALA A 100 -28.11 1.15 5.76
N ASP A 101 -28.35 2.16 4.92
CA ASP A 101 -29.19 2.09 3.72
C ASP A 101 -28.39 2.23 2.42
N CYS A 102 -27.10 1.85 2.44
CA CYS A 102 -26.15 2.16 1.37
C CYS A 102 -26.51 1.61 -0.02
N LYS A 103 -27.46 0.66 -0.12
CA LYS A 103 -27.94 0.10 -1.39
C LYS A 103 -28.84 1.08 -2.15
N ASN A 104 -29.54 1.94 -1.42
CA ASN A 104 -30.55 2.84 -1.96
C ASN A 104 -29.97 4.21 -2.33
N PHE A 105 -28.76 4.52 -1.88
CA PHE A 105 -28.08 5.77 -2.17
C PHE A 105 -27.07 5.59 -3.31
N PRO A 106 -27.22 6.30 -4.44
CA PRO A 106 -26.19 6.33 -5.47
C PRO A 106 -24.97 7.12 -4.98
N ALA A 107 -23.78 6.54 -5.09
CA ALA A 107 -22.51 7.20 -4.79
C ALA A 107 -21.88 7.89 -6.02
N SER A 108 -22.38 7.60 -7.22
CA SER A 108 -21.91 8.21 -8.45
C SER A 108 -22.96 8.20 -9.55
N VAL A 109 -22.68 8.99 -10.59
CA VAL A 109 -23.50 9.11 -11.80
C VAL A 109 -23.58 7.78 -12.57
N TYR A 110 -22.59 6.89 -12.41
CA TYR A 110 -22.54 5.58 -13.09
C TYR A 110 -23.27 4.45 -12.34
N GLY A 111 -24.05 4.76 -11.31
CA GLY A 111 -24.93 3.79 -10.65
C GLY A 111 -24.23 2.86 -9.66
N ILE A 112 -23.02 3.18 -9.19
CA ILE A 112 -22.44 2.49 -8.03
C ILE A 112 -23.18 2.95 -6.78
N SER A 113 -23.74 1.99 -6.05
CA SER A 113 -24.34 2.25 -4.74
C SER A 113 -23.28 2.69 -3.73
N LEU A 114 -23.72 3.39 -2.70
CA LEU A 114 -22.89 3.76 -1.57
C LEU A 114 -22.19 2.54 -0.95
N CYS A 115 -22.80 1.36 -0.98
CA CYS A 115 -22.15 0.14 -0.51
C CYS A 115 -20.90 -0.22 -1.33
N GLY A 116 -20.96 -0.11 -2.66
CA GLY A 116 -19.80 -0.38 -3.52
C GLY A 116 -18.65 0.58 -3.24
N ARG A 117 -18.98 1.84 -2.96
CA ARG A 117 -17.99 2.86 -2.63
C ARG A 117 -17.39 2.66 -1.23
N VAL A 118 -18.20 2.27 -0.24
CA VAL A 118 -17.74 1.87 1.10
C VAL A 118 -16.82 0.65 1.01
N ALA A 119 -17.15 -0.33 0.18
CA ALA A 119 -16.31 -1.51 -0.03
C ALA A 119 -14.93 -1.15 -0.60
N ILE A 120 -14.88 -0.23 -1.58
CA ILE A 120 -13.61 0.30 -2.12
C ILE A 120 -12.76 0.94 -1.02
N ASP A 121 -13.37 1.76 -0.16
CA ASP A 121 -12.65 2.40 0.94
C ASP A 121 -12.13 1.39 1.97
N CYS A 122 -12.96 0.42 2.35
CA CYS A 122 -12.53 -0.69 3.20
C CYS A 122 -11.32 -1.40 2.61
N CYS A 123 -11.36 -1.73 1.31
CA CYS A 123 -10.24 -2.36 0.62
C CYS A 123 -8.98 -1.48 0.68
N MET A 124 -9.10 -0.17 0.47
CA MET A 124 -7.96 0.74 0.56
C MET A 124 -7.38 0.82 1.97
N ILE A 125 -8.23 0.88 3.01
CA ILE A 125 -7.78 0.85 4.42
C ILE A 125 -7.05 -0.46 4.72
N ILE A 126 -7.63 -1.60 4.34
CA ILE A 126 -7.04 -2.92 4.56
C ILE A 126 -5.68 -3.03 3.89
N ASN A 127 -5.55 -2.60 2.63
CA ASN A 127 -4.27 -2.56 1.95
C ASN A 127 -3.28 -1.62 2.66
N GLY A 128 -3.73 -0.45 3.11
CA GLY A 128 -2.93 0.47 3.91
C GLY A 128 -2.36 -0.19 5.17
N VAL A 129 -3.17 -0.95 5.91
CA VAL A 129 -2.74 -1.71 7.08
C VAL A 129 -1.69 -2.76 6.71
N PHE A 130 -1.92 -3.54 5.66
CA PHE A 130 -0.93 -4.53 5.20
C PHE A 130 0.39 -3.89 4.78
N ILE A 131 0.34 -2.74 4.11
CA ILE A 131 1.55 -1.98 3.72
C ILE A 131 2.35 -1.59 4.97
N VAL A 132 1.69 -1.05 6.00
CA VAL A 132 2.34 -0.70 7.27
C VAL A 132 2.96 -1.92 7.93
N LEU A 133 2.23 -3.04 8.03
CA LEU A 133 2.72 -4.25 8.71
C LEU A 133 3.91 -4.88 7.99
N VAL A 134 3.81 -5.08 6.67
CA VAL A 134 4.89 -5.68 5.87
C VAL A 134 6.13 -4.80 5.92
N ASN A 135 5.98 -3.49 5.78
CA ASN A 135 7.12 -2.58 5.79
C ASN A 135 7.70 -2.34 7.19
N GLY A 136 6.89 -2.39 8.24
CA GLY A 136 7.37 -2.38 9.62
C GLY A 136 8.24 -3.60 9.91
N PHE A 137 7.83 -4.78 9.43
CA PHE A 137 8.65 -5.98 9.52
C PHE A 137 9.98 -5.83 8.79
N ILE A 138 9.98 -5.37 7.53
CA ILE A 138 11.21 -5.16 6.76
C ILE A 138 12.13 -4.13 7.42
N TYR A 139 11.58 -3.01 7.88
CA TYR A 139 12.33 -1.97 8.57
C TYR A 139 13.07 -2.52 9.80
N SER A 140 12.39 -3.34 10.61
CA SER A 140 12.97 -3.95 11.80
C SER A 140 14.07 -4.98 11.50
N LYS A 141 14.01 -5.63 10.33
CA LYS A 141 14.96 -6.69 9.94
C LYS A 141 16.13 -6.18 9.10
N ALA A 142 16.00 -5.03 8.45
CA ALA A 142 17.05 -4.41 7.64
C ALA A 142 18.44 -4.24 8.34
N PRO A 143 18.55 -3.91 9.64
CA PRO A 143 19.86 -3.81 10.31
C PRO A 143 20.60 -5.17 10.37
N SER A 144 19.87 -6.26 10.64
CA SER A 144 20.46 -7.60 10.80
C SER A 144 21.04 -8.17 9.50
N LEU A 145 20.63 -7.63 8.35
CA LEU A 145 21.13 -8.00 7.02
C LEU A 145 22.46 -7.30 6.68
N ALA A 146 22.78 -6.18 7.33
CA ALA A 146 24.08 -5.54 7.21
C ALA A 146 25.17 -6.34 7.95
N THR A 147 24.84 -6.86 9.13
CA THR A 147 25.76 -7.61 10.00
C THR A 147 26.18 -8.95 9.39
N ASN A 148 25.25 -9.68 8.76
CA ASN A 148 25.55 -10.96 8.09
C ASN A 148 26.45 -10.81 6.86
N ASN A 149 26.44 -9.66 6.16
CA ASN A 149 27.36 -9.40 5.05
C ASN A 149 28.79 -9.08 5.51
N ALA A 150 28.96 -8.57 6.74
CA ALA A 150 30.28 -8.32 7.32
C ALA A 150 30.95 -9.63 7.76
N LEU A 151 30.19 -10.56 8.35
CA LEU A 151 30.68 -11.85 8.84
C LEU A 151 31.02 -12.88 7.74
N ILE A 152 30.57 -12.67 6.49
CA ILE A 152 30.92 -13.56 5.36
C ILE A 152 32.17 -13.05 4.60
N LYS A 153 32.67 -11.86 4.95
CA LYS A 153 33.87 -11.26 4.34
C LYS A 153 35.15 -11.44 5.15
N GLU A 154 35.07 -12.07 6.32
CA GLU A 154 36.23 -12.56 7.10
C GLU A 154 36.44 -14.06 6.85
#